data_AF-A0A4Y3PAX8-F1
#
_entry.id   AF-A0A4Y3PAX8-F1
#
_cell.length_a   1.000
_cell.length_b   1.000
_cell.length_c   1.000
_cell.angle_alpha   90.00
_cell.angle_beta   90.00
_cell.angle_gamma   90.00
#
_symmetry.space_group_name_H-M   'P 1'
#
loop_
_entity.id
_entity.type
_entity.pdbx_description
1 polymer ?
#
loop_
_entity_poly.entity_id
_entity_poly.type
_entity_poly.pdbx_seq_one_letter_code
_entity_poly.pdbx_strand_id
1 'polypeptide(L)'
;MRDSSNRHRGLPPRTPELLYNVVRKFYRGAVSHYDLIQEKKQEAYACFEQMQATGDDQPLRAALATLFLEFHFYTTCWLQIELALYRLARQDERLAKVMDTFRTALETHVAVREQLEQTEACVAAQFAAGSSGLSCVGVERDAYLFDRFTFTVDETSLAQLHALFAAVEEQRTMSTSEKA
;
A
#
# COMPACT_ATOMS: atom_id res chain seq x y z
N MET A 1 16.73 -3.09 -3.65
CA MET A 1 15.30 -3.40 -3.89
C MET A 1 15.21 -4.33 -5.09
N ARG A 2 14.26 -5.28 -5.11
CA ARG A 2 14.08 -6.20 -6.26
C ARG A 2 13.17 -5.52 -7.27
N ASP A 3 13.58 -5.56 -8.54
CA ASP A 3 12.79 -5.15 -9.70
C ASP A 3 11.43 -5.88 -9.70
N SER A 4 10.35 -5.15 -9.93
CA SER A 4 8.97 -5.61 -9.74
C SER A 4 8.54 -6.72 -10.69
N SER A 5 9.11 -6.71 -11.88
CA SER A 5 9.00 -7.75 -12.90
C SER A 5 9.61 -9.08 -12.46
N ASN A 6 10.55 -9.06 -11.52
CA ASN A 6 11.29 -10.23 -11.03
C ASN A 6 11.08 -10.52 -9.54
N ARG A 7 10.09 -9.87 -8.89
CA ARG A 7 9.90 -9.94 -7.42
C ARG A 7 9.70 -11.36 -6.88
N HIS A 8 9.12 -12.25 -7.69
CA HIS A 8 8.90 -13.67 -7.35
C HIS A 8 10.11 -14.58 -7.58
N ARG A 9 11.17 -14.12 -8.27
CA ARG A 9 12.37 -14.94 -8.54
C ARG A 9 13.29 -15.03 -7.32
N GLY A 10 13.88 -16.21 -7.12
CA GLY A 10 14.90 -16.43 -6.09
C GLY A 10 14.44 -16.08 -4.66
N LEU A 11 13.16 -16.31 -4.35
CA LEU A 11 12.66 -16.17 -2.98
C LEU A 11 13.21 -17.35 -2.14
N PRO A 12 13.80 -17.10 -0.95
CA PRO A 12 14.32 -18.17 -0.12
C PRO A 12 13.19 -19.11 0.32
N PRO A 13 13.47 -20.42 0.42
CA PRO A 13 12.47 -21.39 0.87
C PRO A 13 12.04 -21.07 2.31
N ARG A 14 10.75 -21.18 2.57
CA ARG A 14 10.13 -20.95 3.88
C ARG A 14 9.01 -21.96 4.08
N THR A 15 8.79 -22.40 5.31
CA THR A 15 7.65 -23.27 5.63
C THR A 15 6.32 -22.50 5.52
N PRO A 16 5.20 -23.19 5.25
CA PRO A 16 3.87 -22.57 5.23
C PRO A 16 3.56 -21.78 6.51
N GLU A 17 3.89 -22.32 7.70
CA GLU A 17 3.63 -21.66 8.98
C GLU A 17 4.35 -20.31 9.08
N LEU A 18 5.59 -20.25 8.61
CA LEU A 18 6.36 -19.00 8.58
C LEU A 18 5.75 -17.99 7.60
N LEU A 19 5.22 -18.45 6.46
CA LEU A 19 4.56 -17.59 5.47
C LEU A 19 3.25 -17.01 6.03
N TYR A 20 2.41 -17.81 6.70
CA TYR A 20 1.23 -17.28 7.39
C TYR A 20 1.59 -16.28 8.50
N ASN A 21 2.68 -16.52 9.24
CA ASN A 21 3.14 -15.56 10.24
C ASN A 21 3.62 -14.24 9.61
N VAL A 22 4.22 -14.28 8.42
CA VAL A 22 4.54 -13.07 7.64
C VAL A 22 3.26 -12.33 7.29
N VAL A 23 2.26 -13.01 6.71
CA VAL A 23 0.97 -12.39 6.36
C VAL A 23 0.35 -11.71 7.58
N ARG A 24 0.25 -12.42 8.72
CA ARG A 24 -0.30 -11.86 9.97
C ARG A 24 0.49 -10.67 10.49
N LYS A 25 1.82 -10.73 10.48
CA LYS A 25 2.69 -9.65 10.95
C LYS A 25 2.45 -8.36 10.16
N PHE A 26 2.47 -8.45 8.83
CA PHE A 26 2.34 -7.28 7.97
C PHE A 26 0.90 -6.79 7.86
N TYR A 27 -0.09 -7.67 7.98
CA TYR A 27 -1.49 -7.28 8.18
C TYR A 27 -1.64 -6.39 9.41
N ARG A 28 -1.15 -6.85 10.58
CA ARG A 28 -1.21 -6.06 11.82
C ARG A 28 -0.48 -4.72 11.68
N GLY A 29 0.70 -4.73 11.07
CA GLY A 29 1.48 -3.53 10.80
C GLY A 29 0.71 -2.52 9.96
N ALA A 30 0.11 -2.94 8.84
CA ALA A 30 -0.68 -2.05 7.98
C ALA A 30 -1.94 -1.51 8.68
N VAL A 31 -2.66 -2.35 9.44
CA VAL A 31 -3.85 -1.92 10.20
C VAL A 31 -3.47 -0.90 11.27
N SER A 32 -2.41 -1.15 12.06
CA SER A 32 -1.98 -0.20 13.11
C SER A 32 -1.48 1.13 12.55
N HIS A 33 -1.07 1.16 11.29
CA HIS A 33 -0.50 2.34 10.63
C HIS A 33 -1.55 3.19 9.92
N TYR A 34 -2.77 2.66 9.75
CA TYR A 34 -3.84 3.34 9.04
C TYR A 34 -4.21 4.68 9.69
N ASP A 35 -4.37 4.71 11.01
CA ASP A 35 -4.76 5.93 11.74
C ASP A 35 -3.70 7.02 11.62
N LEU A 36 -2.41 6.65 11.68
CA LEU A 36 -1.30 7.58 11.45
C LEU A 36 -1.35 8.17 10.04
N ILE A 37 -1.70 7.36 9.03
CA ILE A 37 -1.88 7.88 7.68
C ILE A 37 -3.02 8.89 7.60
N GLN A 38 -4.15 8.63 8.29
CA GLN A 38 -5.26 9.59 8.30
C GLN A 38 -4.86 10.91 8.99
N GLU A 39 -4.07 10.84 10.07
CA GLU A 39 -3.48 12.02 10.70
C GLU A 39 -2.60 12.79 9.71
N LYS A 40 -1.70 12.12 8.98
CA LYS A 40 -0.81 12.78 8.01
C LYS A 40 -1.55 13.33 6.80
N LYS A 41 -2.67 12.75 6.40
CA LYS A 41 -3.57 13.35 5.40
C LYS A 41 -4.17 14.65 5.89
N GLN A 42 -4.62 14.71 7.15
CA GLN A 42 -5.16 15.94 7.75
C GLN A 42 -4.08 17.04 7.85
N GLU A 43 -2.85 16.68 8.23
CA GLU A 43 -1.72 17.62 8.23
C GLU A 43 -1.42 18.17 6.84
N ALA A 44 -1.36 17.30 5.82
CA ALA A 44 -1.16 17.72 4.43
C ALA A 44 -2.29 18.64 3.94
N TYR A 45 -3.54 18.33 4.31
CA TYR A 45 -4.68 19.18 3.96
C TYR A 45 -4.61 20.55 4.63
N ALA A 46 -4.25 20.63 5.91
CA ALA A 46 -4.05 21.91 6.61
C ALA A 46 -2.92 22.74 5.97
N CYS A 47 -1.81 22.12 5.58
CA CYS A 47 -0.75 22.80 4.83
C CYS A 47 -1.20 23.25 3.44
N PHE A 48 -2.12 22.52 2.80
CA PHE A 48 -2.71 22.91 1.53
C PHE A 48 -3.58 24.15 1.68
N GLU A 49 -4.44 24.23 2.70
CA GLU A 49 -5.22 25.44 3.01
C GLU A 49 -4.30 26.63 3.30
N GLN A 50 -3.21 26.41 4.05
CA GLN A 50 -2.21 27.45 4.30
C GLN A 50 -1.55 27.93 3.01
N MET A 51 -1.13 27.02 2.12
CA MET A 51 -0.55 27.36 0.83
C MET A 51 -1.54 28.17 -0.03
N GLN A 52 -2.84 27.85 -0.01
CA GLN A 52 -3.85 28.63 -0.72
C GLN A 52 -3.96 30.06 -0.20
N ALA A 53 -3.76 30.28 1.11
CA ALA A 53 -3.81 31.59 1.73
C ALA A 53 -2.52 32.41 1.55
N THR A 54 -1.35 31.77 1.60
CA THR A 54 -0.04 32.45 1.64
C THR A 54 0.75 32.38 0.34
N GLY A 55 0.46 31.41 -0.52
CA GLY A 55 1.25 31.07 -1.70
C GLY A 55 2.55 30.31 -1.42
N ASP A 56 2.86 30.00 -0.15
CA ASP A 56 4.06 29.24 0.22
C ASP A 56 3.78 27.73 0.20
N ASP A 57 4.46 27.01 -0.70
CA ASP A 57 4.27 25.58 -0.92
C ASP A 57 5.19 24.69 -0.08
N GLN A 58 6.19 25.26 0.60
CA GLN A 58 7.20 24.48 1.34
C GLN A 58 6.60 23.63 2.48
N PRO A 59 5.67 24.16 3.30
CA PRO A 59 5.02 23.34 4.34
C PRO A 59 4.27 22.15 3.74
N LEU A 60 3.55 22.37 2.63
CA LEU A 60 2.81 21.30 1.96
C LEU A 60 3.73 20.22 1.39
N ARG A 61 4.85 20.62 0.77
CA ARG A 61 5.85 19.66 0.26
C ARG A 61 6.40 18.78 1.38
N ALA A 62 6.72 19.35 2.53
CA ALA A 62 7.22 18.60 3.69
C ALA A 62 6.15 17.64 4.25
N ALA A 63 4.90 18.09 4.35
CA ALA A 63 3.78 17.26 4.80
C ALA A 63 3.52 16.10 3.83
N LEU A 64 3.51 16.36 2.51
CA LEU A 64 3.35 15.34 1.48
C LEU A 64 4.50 14.32 1.48
N ALA A 65 5.74 14.78 1.66
CA ALA A 65 6.88 13.87 1.76
C ALA A 65 6.71 12.91 2.94
N THR A 66 6.29 13.42 4.10
CA THR A 66 5.99 12.61 5.29
C THR A 66 4.85 11.64 5.02
N LEU A 67 3.72 12.11 4.49
CA LEU A 67 2.58 11.27 4.12
C LEU A 67 2.96 10.14 3.16
N PHE A 68 3.80 10.43 2.16
CA PHE A 68 4.24 9.44 1.18
C PHE A 68 5.22 8.41 1.76
N LEU A 69 6.00 8.76 2.78
CA LEU A 69 6.76 7.77 3.55
C LEU A 69 5.82 6.82 4.31
N GLU A 70 4.71 7.33 4.86
CA GLU A 70 3.72 6.47 5.52
C GLU A 70 2.96 5.58 4.52
N PHE A 71 2.62 6.11 3.34
CA PHE A 71 2.10 5.29 2.24
C PHE A 71 3.13 4.22 1.82
N HIS A 72 4.42 4.54 1.79
CA HIS A 72 5.47 3.59 1.42
C HIS A 72 5.54 2.45 2.44
N PHE A 73 5.41 2.74 3.73
CA PHE A 73 5.31 1.69 4.76
C PHE A 73 4.08 0.80 4.54
N TYR A 74 2.90 1.40 4.38
CA TYR A 74 1.65 0.66 4.20
C TYR A 74 1.67 -0.24 2.96
N THR A 75 2.11 0.29 1.82
CA THR A 75 2.22 -0.47 0.57
C THR A 75 3.36 -1.51 0.63
N THR A 76 4.39 -1.29 1.47
CA THR A 76 5.39 -2.32 1.76
C THR A 76 4.80 -3.49 2.53
N CYS A 77 3.88 -3.26 3.47
CA CYS A 77 3.14 -4.34 4.13
C CYS A 77 2.36 -5.19 3.11
N TRP A 78 1.66 -4.54 2.16
CA TRP A 78 0.97 -5.22 1.06
C TRP A 78 1.92 -6.07 0.21
N LEU A 79 3.09 -5.54 -0.16
CA LEU A 79 4.12 -6.33 -0.89
C LEU A 79 4.56 -7.57 -0.10
N GLN A 80 4.79 -7.45 1.21
CA GLN A 80 5.22 -8.60 2.02
C GLN A 80 4.12 -9.66 2.14
N ILE A 81 2.85 -9.24 2.21
CA ILE A 81 1.69 -10.14 2.15
C ILE A 81 1.63 -10.83 0.78
N GLU A 82 1.75 -10.08 -0.32
CA GLU A 82 1.74 -10.60 -1.69
C GLU A 82 2.82 -11.67 -1.90
N LEU A 83 4.06 -11.38 -1.48
CA LEU A 83 5.18 -12.31 -1.65
C LEU A 83 5.04 -13.57 -0.79
N ALA A 84 4.37 -13.48 0.35
CA ALA A 84 4.08 -14.63 1.19
C ALA A 84 2.93 -15.47 0.60
N LEU A 85 1.86 -14.80 0.17
CA LEU A 85 0.70 -15.42 -0.44
C LEU A 85 1.06 -16.10 -1.77
N TYR A 86 1.88 -15.50 -2.61
CA TYR A 86 2.38 -16.13 -3.84
C TYR A 86 3.09 -17.47 -3.55
N ARG A 87 3.92 -17.52 -2.50
CA ARG A 87 4.62 -18.76 -2.10
C ARG A 87 3.69 -19.82 -1.54
N LEU A 88 2.63 -19.40 -0.84
CA LEU A 88 1.58 -20.29 -0.37
C LEU A 88 0.71 -20.82 -1.53
N ALA A 89 0.32 -19.95 -2.45
CA ALA A 89 -0.46 -20.28 -3.65
C ALA A 89 0.23 -21.30 -4.57
N ARG A 90 1.56 -21.31 -4.60
CA ARG A 90 2.33 -22.35 -5.32
C ARG A 90 2.22 -23.75 -4.71
N GLN A 91 1.70 -23.87 -3.49
CA GLN A 91 1.58 -25.13 -2.73
C GLN A 91 0.12 -25.53 -2.49
N ASP A 92 -0.83 -24.59 -2.59
CA ASP A 92 -2.25 -24.83 -2.36
C ASP A 92 -3.10 -24.03 -3.38
N GLU A 93 -3.89 -24.73 -4.19
CA GLU A 93 -4.77 -24.14 -5.20
C GLU A 93 -5.85 -23.23 -4.62
N ARG A 94 -6.30 -23.49 -3.38
CA ARG A 94 -7.29 -22.64 -2.69
C ARG A 94 -6.70 -21.26 -2.40
N LEU A 95 -5.43 -21.22 -2.00
CA LEU A 95 -4.70 -19.95 -1.79
C LEU A 95 -4.37 -19.27 -3.12
N ALA A 96 -4.17 -20.02 -4.20
CA ALA A 96 -4.06 -19.43 -5.54
C ALA A 96 -5.35 -18.71 -5.95
N LYS A 97 -6.53 -19.27 -5.65
CA LYS A 97 -7.82 -18.60 -5.87
C LYS A 97 -7.94 -17.33 -5.04
N VAL A 98 -7.54 -17.34 -3.76
CA VAL A 98 -7.50 -16.12 -2.94
C VAL A 98 -6.60 -15.07 -3.59
N MET A 99 -5.39 -15.43 -4.01
CA MET A 99 -4.49 -14.49 -4.68
C MET A 99 -5.10 -13.89 -5.95
N ASP A 100 -5.81 -14.69 -6.75
CA ASP A 100 -6.47 -14.22 -7.98
C ASP A 100 -7.62 -13.25 -7.68
N THR A 101 -8.47 -13.56 -6.69
CA THR A 101 -9.57 -12.70 -6.24
C THR A 101 -9.09 -11.31 -5.83
N PHE A 102 -7.93 -11.21 -5.17
CA PHE A 102 -7.37 -9.95 -4.69
C PHE A 102 -6.26 -9.38 -5.59
N ARG A 103 -6.07 -9.93 -6.80
CA ARG A 103 -4.98 -9.59 -7.72
C ARG A 103 -4.89 -8.09 -7.98
N THR A 104 -6.01 -7.44 -8.33
CA THR A 104 -6.05 -6.01 -8.62
C THR A 104 -5.56 -5.18 -7.43
N ALA A 105 -6.03 -5.48 -6.22
CA ALA A 105 -5.60 -4.76 -5.02
C ALA A 105 -4.10 -4.97 -4.76
N LEU A 106 -3.63 -6.21 -4.86
CA LEU A 106 -2.20 -6.54 -4.67
C LEU A 106 -1.32 -5.83 -5.69
N GLU A 107 -1.67 -5.85 -6.97
CA GLU A 107 -0.90 -5.24 -8.05
C GLU A 107 -0.88 -3.72 -7.95
N THR A 108 -2.02 -3.07 -7.63
CA THR A 108 -2.08 -1.62 -7.42
C THR A 108 -1.14 -1.19 -6.29
N HIS A 109 -1.21 -1.84 -5.12
CA HIS A 109 -0.36 -1.46 -3.99
C HIS A 109 1.12 -1.69 -4.29
N VAL A 110 1.47 -2.78 -5.00
CA VAL A 110 2.86 -3.05 -5.40
C VAL A 110 3.36 -2.00 -6.41
N ALA A 111 2.55 -1.62 -7.39
CA ALA A 111 2.91 -0.58 -8.36
C ALA A 111 3.11 0.79 -7.69
N VAL A 112 2.22 1.18 -6.76
CA VAL A 112 2.38 2.41 -5.98
C VAL A 112 3.67 2.39 -5.16
N ARG A 113 3.95 1.25 -4.51
CA ARG A 113 5.15 1.07 -3.68
C ARG A 113 6.45 1.30 -4.46
N GLU A 114 6.49 0.91 -5.73
CA GLU A 114 7.63 1.16 -6.62
C GLU A 114 7.83 2.65 -6.90
N GLN A 115 6.76 3.38 -7.17
CA GLN A 115 6.83 4.83 -7.37
C GLN A 115 7.34 5.53 -6.11
N LEU A 116 6.86 5.09 -4.94
CA LEU A 116 7.22 5.63 -3.65
C LEU A 116 8.70 5.42 -3.25
N GLU A 117 9.47 4.58 -3.95
CA GLU A 117 10.93 4.54 -3.81
C GLU A 117 11.57 5.89 -4.16
N GLN A 118 10.91 6.68 -5.00
CA GLN A 118 11.30 8.03 -5.39
C GLN A 118 10.32 9.05 -4.78
N THR A 119 10.26 9.09 -3.44
CA THR A 119 9.30 9.93 -2.69
C THR A 119 9.32 11.39 -3.14
N GLU A 120 10.50 12.00 -3.30
CA GLU A 120 10.63 13.40 -3.72
C GLU A 120 10.04 13.64 -5.13
N ALA A 121 10.24 12.70 -6.06
CA ALA A 121 9.67 12.78 -7.40
C ALA A 121 8.14 12.64 -7.36
N CYS A 122 7.61 11.77 -6.49
CA CYS A 122 6.17 11.65 -6.26
C CYS A 122 5.57 12.95 -5.72
N VAL A 123 6.24 13.61 -4.76
CA VAL A 123 5.81 14.91 -4.24
C VAL A 123 5.80 15.95 -5.37
N ALA A 124 6.88 16.05 -6.14
CA ALA A 124 6.96 16.99 -7.26
C ALA A 124 5.85 16.78 -8.30
N ALA A 125 5.50 15.51 -8.59
CA ALA A 125 4.42 15.16 -9.50
C ALA A 125 3.05 15.71 -9.06
N GLN A 126 2.79 15.85 -7.75
CA GLN A 126 1.51 16.40 -7.27
C GLN A 126 1.29 17.86 -7.69
N PHE A 127 2.37 18.63 -7.79
CA PHE A 127 2.33 20.04 -8.17
C PHE A 127 2.37 20.23 -9.70
N ALA A 128 2.98 19.29 -10.43
CA ALA A 128 3.09 19.36 -11.89
C ALA A 128 1.77 19.05 -12.61
N ALA A 129 0.84 18.34 -11.95
CA ALA A 129 -0.45 17.96 -12.52
C ALA A 129 -1.45 19.13 -12.63
N GLY A 130 -1.15 20.29 -12.03
CA GLY A 130 -1.97 21.50 -12.08
C GLY A 130 -1.58 22.47 -13.18
N SER A 131 -2.55 22.99 -13.94
CA SER A 131 -2.32 24.06 -14.94
C SER A 131 -2.01 25.42 -14.32
N SER A 132 -2.37 25.62 -13.05
CA SER A 132 -1.87 26.70 -12.20
C SER A 132 -0.97 26.05 -11.15
N GLY A 133 0.27 26.51 -11.01
CA GLY A 133 1.29 25.94 -10.09
C GLY A 133 0.95 25.96 -8.59
N LEU A 134 -0.32 26.18 -8.25
CA LEU A 134 -0.89 26.19 -6.89
C LEU A 134 -1.98 25.12 -6.69
N SER A 135 -2.34 24.33 -7.70
CA SER A 135 -3.34 23.25 -7.51
C SER A 135 -2.66 21.93 -7.17
N CYS A 136 -2.88 21.44 -5.95
CA CYS A 136 -2.49 20.10 -5.51
C CYS A 136 -3.76 19.22 -5.41
N VAL A 137 -4.35 18.89 -6.55
CA VAL A 137 -5.67 18.22 -6.66
C VAL A 137 -5.74 16.91 -5.86
N GLY A 138 -4.61 16.22 -5.73
CA GLY A 138 -4.55 14.98 -4.96
C GLY A 138 -4.77 15.15 -3.46
N VAL A 139 -4.41 16.30 -2.88
CA VAL A 139 -4.67 16.59 -1.45
C VAL A 139 -6.13 16.98 -1.26
N GLU A 140 -6.67 17.82 -2.16
CA GLU A 140 -8.06 18.26 -2.11
C GLU A 140 -9.06 17.09 -2.21
N ARG A 141 -8.75 16.11 -3.07
CA ARG A 141 -9.64 14.98 -3.36
C ARG A 141 -9.26 13.68 -2.65
N ASP A 142 -8.23 13.71 -1.81
CA ASP A 142 -7.61 12.51 -1.23
C ASP A 142 -7.29 11.44 -2.29
N ALA A 143 -6.71 11.85 -3.42
CA ALA A 143 -6.45 11.03 -4.60
C ALA A 143 -5.10 11.40 -5.24
N TYR A 144 -4.01 10.88 -4.67
CA TYR A 144 -2.64 11.26 -5.01
C TYR A 144 -2.18 10.60 -6.30
N LEU A 145 -1.48 11.35 -7.15
CA LEU A 145 -1.01 10.87 -8.45
C LEU A 145 0.30 10.10 -8.31
N PHE A 146 0.34 8.86 -8.81
CA PHE A 146 1.57 8.07 -8.93
C PHE A 146 1.69 7.59 -10.37
N ASP A 147 2.60 8.21 -11.14
CA ASP A 147 2.73 8.02 -12.59
C ASP A 147 1.38 8.20 -13.33
N ARG A 148 0.72 7.09 -13.73
CA ARG A 148 -0.51 7.10 -14.54
C ARG A 148 -1.79 6.85 -13.76
N PHE A 149 -1.70 6.62 -12.45
CA PHE A 149 -2.86 6.24 -11.64
C PHE A 149 -2.95 7.08 -10.36
N THR A 150 -4.18 7.22 -9.87
CA THR A 150 -4.45 7.84 -8.57
C THR A 150 -4.54 6.76 -7.50
N PHE A 151 -3.98 7.04 -6.32
CA PHE A 151 -4.02 6.12 -5.19
C PHE A 151 -4.22 6.90 -3.89
N THR A 152 -4.87 6.24 -2.94
CA THR A 152 -4.97 6.70 -1.55
C THR A 152 -5.12 5.51 -0.62
N VAL A 153 -4.79 5.71 0.66
CA VAL A 153 -5.07 4.74 1.71
C VAL A 153 -6.34 5.18 2.46
N ASP A 154 -7.49 4.72 1.99
CA ASP A 154 -8.82 5.02 2.52
C ASP A 154 -9.49 3.79 3.17
N GLU A 155 -10.74 3.93 3.58
CA GLU A 155 -11.52 2.83 4.17
C GLU A 155 -11.68 1.66 3.21
N THR A 156 -11.75 1.91 1.90
CA THR A 156 -11.82 0.86 0.88
C THR A 156 -10.54 0.04 0.86
N SER A 157 -9.38 0.69 0.84
CA SER A 157 -8.08 0.04 0.94
C SER A 157 -7.97 -0.81 2.21
N LEU A 158 -8.41 -0.28 3.35
CA LEU A 158 -8.41 -1.00 4.62
C LEU A 158 -9.36 -2.21 4.61
N ALA A 159 -10.57 -2.05 4.08
CA ALA A 159 -11.54 -3.14 3.95
C ALA A 159 -11.03 -4.27 3.05
N GLN A 160 -10.37 -3.94 1.93
CA GLN A 160 -9.72 -4.91 1.06
C GLN A 160 -8.61 -5.69 1.80
N LEU A 161 -7.81 -5.02 2.63
CA LEU A 161 -6.79 -5.67 3.46
C LEU A 161 -7.42 -6.65 4.47
N HIS A 162 -8.50 -6.25 5.13
CA HIS A 162 -9.24 -7.13 6.06
C HIS A 162 -9.81 -8.35 5.36
N ALA A 163 -10.45 -8.14 4.20
CA ALA A 163 -11.03 -9.22 3.40
C ALA A 163 -9.95 -10.22 2.91
N LEU A 164 -8.81 -9.71 2.43
CA LEU A 164 -7.68 -10.55 2.04
C LEU A 164 -7.15 -11.37 3.21
N PHE A 165 -6.92 -10.74 4.37
CA PHE A 165 -6.40 -11.43 5.55
C PHE A 165 -7.37 -12.52 6.04
N ALA A 166 -8.67 -12.22 6.10
CA ALA A 166 -9.69 -13.18 6.50
C ALA A 166 -9.73 -14.39 5.56
N ALA A 167 -9.69 -14.16 4.23
CA ALA A 167 -9.67 -15.23 3.24
C ALA A 167 -8.43 -16.14 3.38
N VAL A 168 -7.26 -15.57 3.66
CA VAL A 168 -6.03 -16.35 3.88
C VAL A 168 -6.10 -17.18 5.17
N GLU A 169 -6.60 -16.62 6.27
CA GLU A 169 -6.71 -17.34 7.54
C GLU A 169 -7.81 -18.42 7.50
N GLU A 170 -8.88 -18.24 6.73
CA GLU A 170 -9.89 -19.29 6.49
C GLU A 170 -9.26 -20.53 5.83
N GLN A 171 -8.44 -20.34 4.79
CA GLN A 171 -7.77 -21.48 4.14
C GLN A 171 -6.77 -22.17 5.07
N ARG A 172 -6.15 -21.41 5.98
CA ARG A 172 -5.25 -21.96 7.00
C ARG A 172 -6.01 -22.87 7.97
N THR A 173 -7.15 -22.44 8.49
CA THR A 173 -7.93 -23.22 9.47
C THR A 173 -8.50 -24.48 8.85
N MET A 174 -9.02 -24.41 7.62
CA MET A 174 -9.47 -25.58 6.87
C MET A 174 -8.35 -26.62 6.68
N SER A 175 -7.15 -26.16 6.30
CA SER A 175 -5.98 -27.05 6.12
C SER A 175 -5.52 -27.73 7.41
N THR A 176 -5.71 -27.08 8.57
CA THR A 176 -5.42 -27.70 9.87
C THR A 176 -6.47 -28.70 10.30
N SER A 177 -7.76 -28.45 10.00
CA SER A 177 -8.85 -29.37 10.30
C SER A 177 -8.83 -30.63 9.43
N GLU A 178 -8.34 -30.55 8.19
CA GLU A 178 -8.19 -31.72 7.31
C GLU A 178 -7.05 -32.67 7.72
N LYS A 179 -6.14 -32.22 8.59
CA LYS A 179 -4.99 -32.99 9.07
C LYS A 179 -5.15 -33.55 10.49
N ALA A 180 -6.23 -33.18 11.19
CA ALA A 180 -6.54 -33.60 12.56
C ALA A 180 -7.53 -34.78 12.55
#